data_AF-A0A934QEM7-F1
#
_entry.id   AF-A0A934QEM7-F1
#
_cell.length_a   1.000
_cell.length_b   1.000
_cell.length_c   1.000
_cell.angle_alpha   90.00
_cell.angle_beta   90.00
_cell.angle_gamma   90.00
#
_symmetry.space_group_name_H-M   'P 1'
#
loop_
_entity.id
_entity.type
_entity.pdbx_description
1 polymer ?
#
loop_
_entity_poly.entity_id
_entity_poly.type
_entity_poly.pdbx_seq_one_letter_code
_entity_poly.pdbx_strand_id
1 'polypeptide(L)'
;MTSVNELIRAAAARETSTRPPGGAQKPGAPAHRRPIALRATGLTSCGTGLAEDPWTIDREEGYGPGASVEDPIPGDAPRQGPLPAEYTEASEEELHARIVAAKEALGDRVRILGHFYQRDEIVQHADFVGDSFMLAQAAKSHPEAEAFVFCGVHFMAETADILSGPDQAVILPNLAAGCSMADMATIEQVEDCWRELVFEFGVEPDAQGRQPVIPVTYMNSSAAIKAFCGRNGGIVCTSSNARTVLEWAFARGQRVVFFPDQHLGRNTAKAMGITEDEMPLWRPHLPLGGNTTQALRESKVILWNGFCSVHKRFTVDQIERARAEFPGVRVIVHPECPAAVVEAADGAGSTEYIRKEIEAAAPGSVIAVGTEINLVNRLQEQHPELTVFCLDPVVCPCSTMYRIHPAYLAWTLESLLAGEIPNRIVVADDVAGDSRVALERMLAARP
;
A
#
# COMPACT_ATOMS: atom_id res chain seq x y z
N MET A 1 -43.29 -0.80 -1.93
CA MET A 1 -41.99 -1.27 -2.41
C MET A 1 -41.13 -1.44 -1.17
N THR A 2 -40.94 -2.68 -0.75
CA THR A 2 -40.32 -3.07 0.52
C THR A 2 -38.80 -3.07 0.32
N SER A 3 -38.03 -2.45 1.22
CA SER A 3 -36.58 -2.28 1.02
C SER A 3 -35.83 -3.62 1.16
N VAL A 4 -34.67 -3.77 0.53
CA VAL A 4 -33.85 -4.99 0.57
C VAL A 4 -33.49 -5.40 2.01
N ASN A 5 -33.36 -4.42 2.92
CA ASN A 5 -33.16 -4.67 4.36
C ASN A 5 -34.38 -5.27 5.07
N GLU A 6 -35.61 -4.99 4.60
CA GLU A 6 -36.83 -5.64 5.11
C GLU A 6 -36.98 -7.07 4.58
N LEU A 7 -36.48 -7.37 3.37
CA LEU A 7 -36.43 -8.74 2.84
C LEU A 7 -35.45 -9.61 3.64
N ILE A 8 -34.31 -9.05 4.04
CA ILE A 8 -33.31 -9.73 4.89
C ILE A 8 -33.86 -9.99 6.30
N ARG A 9 -34.53 -9.00 6.92
CA ARG A 9 -35.15 -9.18 8.24
C ARG A 9 -36.35 -10.14 8.23
N ALA A 10 -37.14 -10.14 7.15
CA ALA A 10 -38.27 -11.07 6.98
C ALA A 10 -37.82 -12.53 6.78
N ALA A 11 -36.64 -12.75 6.19
CA ALA A 11 -36.02 -14.07 6.08
C ALA A 11 -35.57 -14.59 7.46
N ALA A 12 -34.92 -13.74 8.27
CA ALA A 12 -34.47 -14.09 9.63
C ALA A 12 -35.64 -14.40 10.60
N ALA A 13 -36.78 -13.71 10.46
CA ALA A 13 -37.96 -13.95 11.31
C ALA A 13 -38.75 -15.23 10.97
N ARG A 14 -38.54 -15.81 9.78
CA ARG A 14 -39.22 -17.06 9.36
C ARG A 14 -38.49 -18.33 9.84
N GLU A 15 -37.21 -18.23 10.18
CA GLU A 15 -36.39 -19.37 10.65
C GLU A 15 -36.62 -19.76 12.11
N THR A 16 -37.21 -18.89 12.94
CA THR A 16 -37.48 -19.19 14.36
C THR A 16 -38.77 -19.98 14.62
N SER A 17 -39.63 -20.17 13.62
CA SER A 17 -41.01 -20.66 13.84
C SER A 17 -41.28 -22.11 13.38
N THR A 18 -40.36 -22.81 12.69
CA THR A 18 -40.68 -24.16 12.17
C THR A 18 -39.57 -25.18 12.36
N ARG A 19 -39.71 -26.00 13.40
CA ARG A 19 -38.94 -27.25 13.55
C ARG A 19 -39.88 -28.40 13.96
N PRO A 20 -40.21 -29.35 13.08
CA PRO A 20 -40.68 -30.66 13.49
C PRO A 20 -39.53 -31.70 13.45
N PRO A 21 -39.62 -32.79 14.22
CA PRO A 21 -38.52 -33.76 14.34
C PRO A 21 -38.65 -34.91 13.32
N GLY A 22 -37.51 -35.27 12.72
CA GLY A 22 -37.17 -36.64 12.30
C GLY A 22 -37.76 -37.19 10.98
N GLY A 23 -36.88 -37.70 10.11
CA GLY A 23 -37.20 -38.85 9.24
C GLY A 23 -36.82 -38.77 7.75
N ALA A 24 -35.82 -39.60 7.40
CA ALA A 24 -35.57 -40.28 6.12
C ALA A 24 -35.14 -39.50 4.85
N GLN A 25 -34.08 -40.05 4.22
CA GLN A 25 -33.32 -39.54 3.08
C GLN A 25 -33.82 -40.16 1.75
N LYS A 26 -33.91 -39.36 0.67
CA LYS A 26 -33.91 -39.83 -0.74
C LYS A 26 -33.19 -38.81 -1.66
N PRO A 27 -32.62 -39.25 -2.82
CA PRO A 27 -31.53 -38.56 -3.50
C PRO A 27 -31.96 -37.78 -4.76
N GLY A 28 -31.29 -36.65 -5.03
CA GLY A 28 -31.30 -35.96 -6.33
C GLY A 28 -31.39 -34.42 -6.24
N ALA A 29 -30.46 -33.74 -6.94
CA ALA A 29 -30.33 -32.29 -7.20
C ALA A 29 -29.47 -31.46 -6.21
N PRO A 30 -28.75 -30.41 -6.70
CA PRO A 30 -27.42 -30.05 -6.25
C PRO A 30 -27.47 -29.31 -4.90
N ALA A 31 -26.61 -29.72 -3.99
CA ALA A 31 -26.44 -29.07 -2.70
C ALA A 31 -25.86 -27.66 -2.92
N HIS A 32 -26.70 -26.63 -2.80
CA HIS A 32 -26.22 -25.30 -2.44
C HIS A 32 -25.60 -25.43 -1.05
N ARG A 33 -24.26 -25.42 -1.04
CA ARG A 33 -23.45 -25.48 0.17
C ARG A 33 -23.82 -24.26 1.02
N ARG A 34 -24.14 -24.54 2.29
CA ARG A 34 -24.26 -23.57 3.37
C ARG A 34 -23.13 -22.54 3.29
N PRO A 35 -23.36 -21.25 3.58
CA PRO A 35 -22.26 -20.35 3.90
C PRO A 35 -21.49 -20.96 5.07
N ILE A 36 -20.19 -21.16 4.87
CA ILE A 36 -19.29 -21.61 5.91
C ILE A 36 -19.21 -20.48 6.92
N ALA A 37 -19.93 -20.61 8.02
CA ALA A 37 -19.63 -19.85 9.22
C ALA A 37 -18.24 -20.30 9.70
N LEU A 38 -17.21 -19.49 9.42
CA LEU A 38 -15.89 -19.64 10.01
C LEU A 38 -16.01 -19.31 11.51
N ARG A 39 -16.43 -20.30 12.30
CA ARG A 39 -15.87 -20.40 13.66
C ARG A 39 -14.42 -20.82 13.46
N ALA A 40 -13.49 -20.02 13.98
CA ALA A 40 -12.11 -20.43 14.17
C ALA A 40 -12.11 -21.88 14.64
N THR A 41 -11.66 -22.79 13.78
CA THR A 41 -11.47 -24.19 14.17
C THR A 41 -10.49 -24.14 15.32
N GLY A 42 -10.93 -24.59 16.50
CA GLY A 42 -10.15 -24.64 17.74
C GLY A 42 -8.95 -25.59 17.67
N LEU A 43 -8.08 -25.35 16.70
CA LEU A 43 -6.74 -25.88 16.63
C LEU A 43 -5.88 -24.93 17.44
N THR A 44 -5.31 -25.47 18.50
CA THR A 44 -4.33 -24.83 19.38
C THR A 44 -3.24 -24.16 18.52
N SER A 45 -3.26 -22.84 18.40
CA SER A 45 -2.09 -22.10 17.94
C SER A 45 -1.00 -22.22 19.00
N CYS A 46 0.25 -22.36 18.57
CA CYS A 46 1.39 -22.24 19.47
C CYS A 46 1.43 -20.79 19.96
N GLY A 47 0.83 -20.54 21.13
CA GLY A 47 0.73 -19.21 21.76
C GLY A 47 -0.65 -18.56 21.59
N THR A 48 -1.15 -17.95 22.68
CA THR A 48 -2.42 -17.19 22.72
C THR A 48 -2.32 -15.82 22.03
N GLY A 49 -1.12 -15.33 21.72
CA GLY A 49 -0.88 -14.03 21.08
C GLY A 49 -1.17 -13.97 19.56
N LEU A 50 -1.60 -15.08 18.95
CA LEU A 50 -2.08 -15.14 17.56
C LEU A 50 -3.61 -15.08 17.46
N ALA A 51 -4.32 -15.03 18.60
CA ALA A 51 -5.78 -14.95 18.63
C ALA A 51 -6.30 -13.51 18.52
N GLU A 52 -5.44 -12.53 18.79
CA GLU A 52 -5.76 -11.12 18.61
C GLU A 52 -5.47 -10.70 17.18
N ASP A 53 -6.40 -9.94 16.62
CA ASP A 53 -6.24 -9.36 15.30
C ASP A 53 -5.03 -8.41 15.29
N PRO A 54 -4.14 -8.45 14.26
CA PRO A 54 -2.90 -7.65 14.20
C PRO A 54 -3.11 -6.13 14.14
N TRP A 55 -4.36 -5.67 14.15
CA TRP A 55 -4.80 -4.27 14.16
C TRP A 55 -5.46 -3.85 15.48
N THR A 56 -5.40 -4.70 16.51
CA THR A 56 -5.78 -4.33 17.87
C THR A 56 -4.81 -3.27 18.40
N ILE A 57 -5.32 -2.28 19.14
CA ILE A 57 -4.50 -1.22 19.74
C ILE A 57 -3.40 -1.84 20.62
N ASP A 58 -2.17 -1.33 20.51
CA ASP A 58 -1.06 -1.82 21.32
C ASP A 58 -1.32 -1.50 22.80
N ARG A 59 -1.59 -2.55 23.59
CA ARG A 59 -1.81 -2.45 25.05
C ARG A 59 -0.52 -2.67 25.86
N GLU A 60 0.50 -3.25 25.23
CA GLU A 60 1.83 -3.52 25.79
C GLU A 60 2.91 -3.07 24.81
N GLU A 61 4.14 -2.84 25.29
CA GLU A 61 5.28 -2.52 24.41
C GLU A 61 5.66 -3.74 23.56
N GLY A 62 5.59 -3.62 22.23
CA GLY A 62 5.93 -4.72 21.32
C GLY A 62 5.70 -4.41 19.84
N TYR A 63 5.85 -5.41 18.97
CA TYR A 63 5.59 -5.29 17.53
C TYR A 63 4.10 -5.47 17.17
N GLY A 64 3.19 -5.44 18.15
CA GLY A 64 1.77 -5.77 18.00
C GLY A 64 1.48 -7.28 17.86
N PRO A 65 0.20 -7.68 17.74
CA PRO A 65 -0.21 -9.08 17.69
C PRO A 65 0.38 -9.83 16.47
N GLY A 66 0.78 -11.09 16.67
CA GLY A 66 1.32 -11.97 15.62
C GLY A 66 2.82 -11.82 15.31
N ALA A 67 3.54 -10.96 16.02
CA ALA A 67 5.00 -10.90 15.93
C ALA A 67 5.66 -12.09 16.63
N SER A 68 6.78 -12.57 16.08
CA SER A 68 7.61 -13.58 16.75
C SER A 68 8.13 -13.00 18.07
N VAL A 69 7.76 -13.61 19.19
CA VAL A 69 8.26 -13.23 20.53
C VAL A 69 9.76 -13.51 20.70
N GLU A 70 10.34 -14.29 19.80
CA GLU A 70 11.76 -14.67 19.82
C GLU A 70 12.63 -13.76 18.94
N ASP A 71 12.03 -12.92 18.08
CA ASP A 71 12.77 -12.05 17.18
C ASP A 71 13.17 -10.77 17.93
N PRO A 72 14.48 -10.50 18.14
CA PRO A 72 14.90 -9.27 18.78
C PRO A 72 14.55 -8.07 17.87
N ILE A 73 13.79 -7.13 18.42
CA ILE A 73 13.49 -5.85 17.77
C ILE A 73 14.82 -5.13 17.49
N PRO A 74 15.13 -4.78 16.22
CA PRO A 74 16.32 -3.98 15.90
C PRO A 74 16.39 -2.72 16.77
N GLY A 75 17.59 -2.37 17.25
CA GLY A 75 17.75 -1.29 18.24
C GLY A 75 17.33 0.10 17.73
N ASP A 76 17.29 0.26 16.42
CA ASP A 76 16.90 1.44 15.65
C ASP A 76 15.44 1.41 15.18
N ALA A 77 14.73 0.29 15.37
CA ALA A 77 13.32 0.19 15.01
C ALA A 77 12.51 1.15 15.90
N PRO A 78 11.69 2.03 15.29
CA PRO A 78 10.96 3.02 16.06
C PRO A 78 9.91 2.32 16.93
N ARG A 79 9.96 2.58 18.24
CA ARG A 79 9.08 1.97 19.24
C ARG A 79 8.02 2.97 19.64
N GLN A 80 6.75 2.60 19.45
CA GLN A 80 5.65 3.32 20.06
C GLN A 80 5.34 2.69 21.42
N GLY A 81 5.36 3.48 22.48
CA GLY A 81 4.84 3.05 23.78
C GLY A 81 3.31 2.92 23.76
N PRO A 82 2.72 2.21 24.75
CA PRO A 82 1.28 2.10 24.86
C PRO A 82 0.65 3.49 25.05
N LEU A 83 -0.48 3.72 24.39
CA LEU A 83 -1.24 4.97 24.58
C LEU A 83 -1.84 5.04 26.00
N PRO A 84 -2.10 6.25 26.53
CA PRO A 84 -2.85 6.40 27.77
C PRO A 84 -4.21 5.69 27.71
N ALA A 85 -4.63 5.11 28.85
CA ALA A 85 -5.87 4.31 28.96
C ALA A 85 -7.12 5.05 28.45
N GLU A 86 -7.16 6.37 28.61
CA GLU A 86 -8.28 7.19 28.13
C GLU A 86 -8.49 7.15 26.60
N TYR A 87 -7.49 6.76 25.82
CA TYR A 87 -7.62 6.56 24.37
C TYR A 87 -7.83 5.09 24.01
N THR A 88 -7.26 4.16 24.77
CA THR A 88 -7.35 2.72 24.49
C THR A 88 -8.65 2.07 24.98
N GLU A 89 -9.31 2.69 25.97
CA GLU A 89 -10.59 2.26 26.54
C GLU A 89 -11.79 3.06 25.99
N ALA A 90 -11.54 4.17 25.28
CA ALA A 90 -12.58 4.99 24.68
C ALA A 90 -13.33 4.24 23.57
N SER A 91 -14.64 4.46 23.49
CA SER A 91 -15.49 4.00 22.40
C SER A 91 -15.17 4.75 21.09
N GLU A 92 -15.57 4.18 19.96
CA GLU A 92 -15.43 4.82 18.65
C GLU A 92 -16.11 6.19 18.58
N GLU A 93 -17.28 6.35 19.21
CA GLU A 93 -18.01 7.62 19.28
C GLU A 93 -17.25 8.68 20.09
N GLU A 94 -16.64 8.28 21.22
CA GLU A 94 -15.82 9.17 22.05
C GLU A 94 -14.54 9.60 21.32
N LEU A 95 -13.86 8.66 20.66
CA LEU A 95 -12.66 8.93 19.85
C LEU A 95 -12.99 9.86 18.68
N HIS A 96 -14.10 9.64 18.00
CA HIS A 96 -14.57 10.51 16.93
C HIS A 96 -14.82 11.94 17.45
N ALA A 97 -15.54 12.09 18.57
CA ALA A 97 -15.81 13.39 19.16
C ALA A 97 -14.53 14.14 19.57
N ARG A 98 -13.55 13.42 20.15
CA ARG A 98 -12.23 13.95 20.50
C ARG A 98 -11.48 14.43 19.26
N ILE A 99 -11.42 13.63 18.20
CA ILE A 99 -10.74 13.99 16.93
C ILE A 99 -11.38 15.24 16.32
N VAL A 100 -12.71 15.30 16.24
CA VAL A 100 -13.42 16.47 15.69
C VAL A 100 -13.12 17.72 16.50
N ALA A 101 -13.27 17.65 17.83
CA ALA A 101 -13.00 18.80 18.70
C ALA A 101 -11.54 19.28 18.58
N ALA A 102 -10.58 18.34 18.53
CA ALA A 102 -9.18 18.67 18.40
C ALA A 102 -8.85 19.31 17.05
N LYS A 103 -9.39 18.75 15.97
CA LYS A 103 -9.23 19.28 14.61
C LYS A 103 -9.82 20.68 14.47
N GLU A 104 -11.02 20.92 15.02
CA GLU A 104 -11.65 22.25 15.02
C GLU A 104 -10.81 23.28 15.78
N ALA A 105 -10.25 22.90 16.93
CA ALA A 105 -9.41 23.79 17.75
C ALA A 105 -8.04 24.08 17.10
N LEU A 106 -7.45 23.12 16.38
CA LEU A 106 -6.21 23.31 15.64
C LEU A 106 -6.41 24.14 14.36
N GLY A 107 -7.58 24.01 13.73
CA GLY A 107 -7.93 24.73 12.50
C GLY A 107 -6.95 24.45 11.36
N ASP A 108 -6.65 25.47 10.56
CA ASP A 108 -5.77 25.33 9.38
C ASP A 108 -4.28 25.13 9.74
N ARG A 109 -3.90 25.25 11.02
CA ARG A 109 -2.52 25.02 11.47
C ARG A 109 -2.10 23.55 11.33
N VAL A 110 -3.06 22.63 11.35
CA VAL A 110 -2.80 21.20 11.21
C VAL A 110 -3.65 20.63 10.08
N ARG A 111 -3.00 19.88 9.18
CA ARG A 111 -3.68 19.17 8.09
C ARG A 111 -3.50 17.66 8.24
N ILE A 112 -4.58 16.91 8.02
CA ILE A 112 -4.58 15.44 8.10
C ILE A 112 -4.52 14.87 6.68
N LEU A 113 -3.47 14.10 6.39
CA LEU A 113 -3.23 13.47 5.10
C LEU A 113 -3.60 11.98 5.18
N GLY A 114 -4.65 11.55 4.48
CA GLY A 114 -5.15 10.17 4.50
C GLY A 114 -4.85 9.40 3.22
N HIS A 115 -4.22 8.24 3.32
CA HIS A 115 -4.05 7.35 2.16
C HIS A 115 -5.35 6.60 1.81
N PHE A 116 -5.58 6.28 0.53
CA PHE A 116 -6.77 5.53 0.08
C PHE A 116 -7.02 4.18 0.78
N TYR A 117 -5.97 3.53 1.29
CA TYR A 117 -6.08 2.25 2.01
C TYR A 117 -6.45 2.41 3.49
N GLN A 118 -6.56 3.64 4.00
CA GLN A 118 -7.00 3.87 5.37
C GLN A 118 -8.45 3.41 5.57
N ARG A 119 -8.80 3.13 6.82
CA ARG A 119 -10.18 2.85 7.23
C ARG A 119 -11.06 4.08 7.12
N ASP A 120 -12.36 3.88 6.93
CA ASP A 120 -13.32 5.00 6.84
C ASP A 120 -13.35 5.83 8.13
N GLU A 121 -13.14 5.17 9.26
CA GLU A 121 -13.00 5.81 10.57
C GLU A 121 -11.88 6.87 10.61
N ILE A 122 -10.84 6.72 9.78
CA ILE A 122 -9.73 7.66 9.64
C ILE A 122 -9.97 8.62 8.47
N VAL A 123 -10.41 8.09 7.33
CA VAL A 123 -10.63 8.88 6.10
C VAL A 123 -11.64 9.99 6.32
N GLN A 124 -12.68 9.79 7.13
CA GLN A 124 -13.67 10.82 7.47
C GLN A 124 -13.05 12.07 8.13
N HIS A 125 -11.88 11.92 8.75
CA HIS A 125 -11.16 13.01 9.42
C HIS A 125 -10.07 13.63 8.54
N ALA A 126 -9.70 13.01 7.42
CA ALA A 126 -8.66 13.52 6.54
C ALA A 126 -9.07 14.80 5.83
N ASP A 127 -8.17 15.78 5.74
CA ASP A 127 -8.35 16.99 4.93
C ASP A 127 -8.04 16.71 3.44
N PHE A 128 -7.08 15.82 3.20
CA PHE A 128 -6.71 15.38 1.87
C PHE A 128 -6.66 13.86 1.83
N VAL A 129 -7.32 13.27 0.83
CA VAL A 129 -7.33 11.83 0.60
C VAL A 129 -6.73 11.55 -0.78
N GLY A 130 -5.71 10.69 -0.84
CA GLY A 130 -4.94 10.52 -2.07
C GLY A 130 -4.05 9.29 -2.11
N ASP A 131 -3.47 9.04 -3.28
CA ASP A 131 -2.32 8.14 -3.43
C ASP A 131 -1.03 8.84 -2.95
N SER A 132 0.08 8.12 -2.91
CA SER A 132 1.36 8.66 -2.46
C SER A 132 1.81 9.92 -3.22
N PHE A 133 1.47 10.04 -4.51
CA PHE A 133 1.82 11.20 -5.33
C PHE A 133 0.99 12.43 -4.93
N MET A 134 -0.32 12.26 -4.80
CA MET A 134 -1.24 13.32 -4.39
C MET A 134 -0.91 13.85 -2.99
N LEU A 135 -0.61 12.96 -2.04
CA LEU A 135 -0.28 13.37 -0.67
C LEU A 135 1.07 14.11 -0.58
N ALA A 136 2.07 13.68 -1.35
CA ALA A 136 3.34 14.39 -1.48
C ALA A 136 3.15 15.81 -2.06
N GLN A 137 2.27 15.96 -3.05
CA GLN A 137 1.93 17.25 -3.63
C GLN A 137 1.11 18.12 -2.67
N ALA A 138 0.24 17.52 -1.85
CA ALA A 138 -0.54 18.20 -0.82
C ALA A 138 0.37 18.81 0.25
N ALA A 139 1.34 18.06 0.77
CA ALA A 139 2.33 18.56 1.73
C ALA A 139 3.10 19.78 1.20
N LYS A 140 3.48 19.76 -0.09
CA LYS A 140 4.19 20.87 -0.75
C LYS A 140 3.33 22.11 -1.02
N SER A 141 2.01 21.95 -1.13
CA SER A 141 1.11 23.03 -1.58
C SER A 141 0.41 23.81 -0.45
N HIS A 142 0.64 23.43 0.81
CA HIS A 142 0.00 24.05 1.98
C HIS A 142 1.07 24.59 2.95
N PRO A 143 1.78 25.68 2.58
CA PRO A 143 2.82 26.28 3.43
C PRO A 143 2.26 26.95 4.69
N GLU A 144 0.95 27.18 4.77
CA GLU A 144 0.28 27.74 5.93
C GLU A 144 0.11 26.75 7.10
N ALA A 145 0.21 25.46 6.83
CA ALA A 145 0.13 24.43 7.86
C ALA A 145 1.42 24.39 8.68
N GLU A 146 1.32 24.38 10.00
CA GLU A 146 2.45 24.17 10.91
C GLU A 146 2.78 22.68 11.06
N ALA A 147 1.77 21.81 10.92
CA ALA A 147 1.96 20.37 10.99
C ALA A 147 1.07 19.57 10.02
N PHE A 148 1.59 18.44 9.56
CA PHE A 148 0.87 17.42 8.80
C PHE A 148 0.80 16.12 9.59
N VAL A 149 -0.41 15.68 9.92
CA VAL A 149 -0.63 14.35 10.50
C VAL A 149 -0.83 13.35 9.37
N PHE A 150 0.17 12.51 9.13
CA PHE A 150 0.21 11.58 8.02
C PHE A 150 -0.43 10.24 8.40
N CYS A 151 -1.70 10.05 8.04
CA CYS A 151 -2.43 8.80 8.18
C CYS A 151 -2.08 7.84 7.03
N GLY A 152 -0.91 7.24 7.11
CA GLY A 152 -0.36 6.30 6.13
C GLY A 152 0.72 5.43 6.76
N VAL A 153 1.85 5.27 6.05
CA VAL A 153 2.99 4.47 6.49
C VAL A 153 4.29 5.29 6.47
N HIS A 154 5.32 4.80 7.17
CA HIS A 154 6.55 5.53 7.48
C HIS A 154 7.21 6.20 6.28
N PHE A 155 7.48 5.47 5.19
CA PHE A 155 8.14 6.04 4.02
C PHE A 155 7.35 7.18 3.35
N MET A 156 6.02 7.18 3.50
CA MET A 156 5.17 8.25 2.95
C MET A 156 5.31 9.50 3.81
N ALA A 157 5.35 9.34 5.13
CA ALA A 157 5.61 10.42 6.07
C ALA A 157 7.03 10.99 5.90
N GLU A 158 8.05 10.15 5.68
CA GLU A 158 9.40 10.62 5.31
C GLU A 158 9.38 11.47 4.04
N THR A 159 8.58 11.07 3.05
CA THR A 159 8.48 11.83 1.80
C THR A 159 7.78 13.16 2.00
N ALA A 160 6.76 13.21 2.84
CA ALA A 160 6.11 14.46 3.23
C ALA A 160 7.11 15.38 3.97
N ASP A 161 7.92 14.85 4.89
CA ASP A 161 8.95 15.61 5.62
C ASP A 161 9.99 16.23 4.67
N ILE A 162 10.48 15.44 3.70
CA ILE A 162 11.45 15.92 2.69
C ILE A 162 10.89 17.08 1.84
N LEU A 163 9.58 17.06 1.55
CA LEU A 163 8.91 18.00 0.66
C LEU A 163 8.27 19.19 1.38
N SER A 164 8.04 19.08 2.69
CA SER A 164 7.53 20.16 3.53
C SER A 164 8.61 21.20 3.83
N GLY A 165 8.17 22.39 4.25
CA GLY A 165 9.06 23.46 4.70
C GLY A 165 9.77 23.12 6.01
N PRO A 166 10.91 23.77 6.31
CA PRO A 166 11.74 23.46 7.47
C PRO A 166 11.03 23.68 8.82
N ASP A 167 10.05 24.58 8.86
CA ASP A 167 9.27 24.89 10.05
C ASP A 167 8.00 24.02 10.19
N GLN A 168 7.73 23.16 9.20
CA GLN A 168 6.57 22.27 9.21
C GLN A 168 6.95 20.94 9.87
N ALA A 169 6.07 20.42 10.73
CA ALA A 169 6.25 19.11 11.34
C ALA A 169 5.43 18.06 10.60
N VAL A 170 6.03 16.92 10.27
CA VAL A 170 5.28 15.74 9.80
C VAL A 170 5.21 14.72 10.92
N ILE A 171 4.00 14.31 11.27
CA ILE A 171 3.73 13.38 12.37
C ILE A 171 3.11 12.11 11.83
N LEU A 172 3.62 10.95 12.26
CA LEU A 172 3.02 9.65 12.00
C LEU A 172 2.33 9.15 13.27
N PRO A 173 0.98 8.97 13.29
CA PRO A 173 0.26 8.59 14.51
C PRO A 173 0.75 7.28 15.14
N ASN A 174 1.11 6.29 14.32
CA ASN A 174 1.71 5.05 14.76
C ASN A 174 3.05 4.79 14.05
N LEU A 175 4.17 4.87 14.77
CA LEU A 175 5.52 4.67 14.21
C LEU A 175 5.74 3.25 13.67
N ALA A 176 4.98 2.28 14.15
CA ALA A 176 5.04 0.91 13.67
C ALA A 176 4.28 0.71 12.34
N ALA A 177 3.61 1.74 11.79
CA ALA A 177 2.98 1.71 10.47
C ALA A 177 4.05 1.70 9.35
N GLY A 178 4.68 0.55 9.12
CA GLY A 178 5.71 0.34 8.08
C GLY A 178 5.16 -0.12 6.73
N CYS A 179 6.04 -0.66 5.88
CA CYS A 179 5.63 -1.30 4.64
C CYS A 179 6.57 -2.45 4.33
N SER A 180 6.06 -3.69 4.44
CA SER A 180 6.88 -4.89 4.29
C SER A 180 7.63 -4.92 2.95
N MET A 181 7.06 -4.34 1.90
CA MET A 181 7.69 -4.26 0.58
C MET A 181 8.80 -3.21 0.51
N ALA A 182 8.64 -2.06 1.18
CA ALA A 182 9.71 -1.06 1.27
C ALA A 182 10.91 -1.64 2.02
N ASP A 183 10.66 -2.48 3.03
CA ASP A 183 11.67 -3.14 3.85
C ASP A 183 12.35 -4.33 3.14
N MET A 184 11.87 -4.76 1.95
CA MET A 184 12.52 -5.80 1.13
C MET A 184 13.79 -5.31 0.42
N ALA A 185 14.09 -4.01 0.48
CA ALA A 185 15.33 -3.43 0.01
C ALA A 185 15.91 -2.54 1.12
N THR A 186 17.13 -2.85 1.57
CA THR A 186 17.88 -1.96 2.46
C THR A 186 18.90 -1.15 1.67
N ILE A 187 19.33 0.00 2.22
CA ILE A 187 20.30 0.86 1.54
C ILE A 187 21.64 0.16 1.34
N GLU A 188 22.07 -0.68 2.28
CA GLU A 188 23.31 -1.46 2.20
C GLU A 188 23.26 -2.44 1.03
N GLN A 189 22.14 -3.16 0.88
CA GLN A 189 21.95 -4.09 -0.23
C GLN A 189 21.89 -3.39 -1.59
N VAL A 190 21.31 -2.19 -1.64
CA VAL A 190 21.24 -1.37 -2.85
C VAL A 190 22.62 -0.83 -3.24
N GLU A 191 23.40 -0.36 -2.28
CA GLU A 191 24.81 0.05 -2.48
C GLU A 191 25.67 -1.10 -3.00
N ASP A 192 25.53 -2.30 -2.41
CA ASP A 192 26.25 -3.50 -2.85
C ASP A 192 25.87 -3.90 -4.29
N CYS A 193 24.57 -3.93 -4.58
CA CYS A 193 24.06 -4.13 -5.94
C CYS A 193 24.65 -3.11 -6.92
N TRP A 194 24.66 -1.83 -6.54
CA TRP A 194 25.18 -0.76 -7.38
C TRP A 194 26.66 -0.93 -7.69
N ARG A 195 27.47 -1.27 -6.69
CA ARG A 195 28.92 -1.52 -6.90
C ARG A 195 29.15 -2.66 -7.89
N GLU A 196 28.37 -3.73 -7.80
CA GLU A 196 28.46 -4.86 -8.74
C GLU A 196 28.01 -4.46 -10.15
N LEU A 197 26.88 -3.76 -10.29
CA LEU A 197 26.39 -3.30 -11.59
C LEU A 197 27.35 -2.31 -12.27
N VAL A 198 27.90 -1.36 -11.50
CA VAL A 198 28.91 -0.41 -11.98
C VAL A 198 30.20 -1.11 -12.37
N PHE A 199 30.61 -2.16 -11.65
CA PHE A 199 31.75 -2.98 -12.04
C PHE A 199 31.51 -3.71 -13.37
N GLU A 200 30.30 -4.26 -13.57
CA GLU A 200 29.95 -5.01 -14.77
C GLU A 200 29.74 -4.12 -16.02
N PHE A 201 29.19 -2.92 -15.83
CA PHE A 201 28.80 -2.02 -16.92
C PHE A 201 29.74 -0.84 -17.15
N GLY A 202 30.58 -0.51 -16.17
CA GLY A 202 31.37 0.72 -16.14
C GLY A 202 30.55 1.94 -15.72
N VAL A 203 31.19 3.11 -15.77
CA VAL A 203 30.60 4.43 -15.43
C VAL A 203 30.50 5.37 -16.64
N GLU A 204 31.13 5.01 -17.75
CA GLU A 204 31.22 5.88 -18.92
C GLU A 204 29.93 5.85 -19.73
N PRO A 205 29.38 7.02 -20.11
CA PRO A 205 28.24 7.07 -21.02
C PRO A 205 28.54 6.44 -22.38
N ASP A 206 27.50 5.98 -23.08
CA ASP A 206 27.64 5.55 -24.48
C ASP A 206 27.84 6.74 -25.44
N ALA A 207 27.95 6.45 -26.74
CA ALA A 207 28.12 7.46 -27.78
C ALA A 207 26.96 8.45 -27.88
N GLN A 208 25.79 8.14 -27.30
CA GLN A 208 24.61 9.00 -27.22
C GLN A 208 24.51 9.74 -25.87
N GLY A 209 25.53 9.62 -25.02
CA GLY A 209 25.56 10.23 -23.70
C GLY A 209 24.68 9.52 -22.65
N ARG A 210 24.25 8.28 -22.91
CA ARG A 210 23.42 7.51 -21.98
C ARG A 210 24.28 6.78 -20.96
N GLN A 211 23.92 6.92 -19.69
CA GLN A 211 24.55 6.23 -18.58
C GLN A 211 24.40 4.69 -18.70
N PRO A 212 25.36 3.90 -18.22
CA PRO A 212 25.27 2.43 -18.32
C PRO A 212 24.05 1.83 -17.61
N VAL A 213 23.66 2.41 -16.47
CA VAL A 213 22.49 2.02 -15.68
C VAL A 213 21.92 3.23 -14.94
N ILE A 214 20.58 3.31 -14.85
CA ILE A 214 19.85 4.34 -14.10
C ILE A 214 19.06 3.67 -12.98
N PRO A 215 19.19 4.10 -11.71
CA PRO A 215 18.38 3.58 -10.63
C PRO A 215 17.00 4.25 -10.61
N VAL A 216 15.97 3.43 -10.56
CA VAL A 216 14.58 3.86 -10.40
C VAL A 216 14.04 3.18 -9.16
N THR A 217 13.53 3.97 -8.20
CA THR A 217 12.85 3.41 -7.03
C THR A 217 11.38 3.77 -7.05
N TYR A 218 10.52 2.82 -6.72
CA TYR A 218 9.14 3.07 -6.40
C TYR A 218 9.06 3.91 -5.11
N MET A 219 8.02 4.73 -5.02
CA MET A 219 7.72 5.58 -3.86
C MET A 219 7.73 4.81 -2.54
N ASN A 220 7.33 3.53 -2.61
CA ASN A 220 7.33 2.57 -1.52
C ASN A 220 8.75 2.04 -1.25
N SER A 221 9.66 2.94 -0.89
CA SER A 221 11.05 2.68 -0.50
C SER A 221 11.46 3.67 0.59
N SER A 222 12.49 3.37 1.38
CA SER A 222 13.02 4.31 2.37
C SER A 222 13.53 5.61 1.76
N ALA A 223 13.59 6.68 2.55
CA ALA A 223 14.27 7.92 2.18
C ALA A 223 15.73 7.68 1.74
N ALA A 224 16.46 6.76 2.39
CA ALA A 224 17.82 6.43 2.01
C ALA A 224 17.95 5.90 0.56
N ILE A 225 17.01 5.08 0.10
CA ILE A 225 16.97 4.59 -1.29
C ILE A 225 16.57 5.70 -2.27
N LYS A 226 15.69 6.62 -1.85
CA LYS A 226 15.35 7.82 -2.64
C LYS A 226 16.58 8.71 -2.82
N ALA A 227 17.35 8.93 -1.75
CA ALA A 227 18.62 9.64 -1.79
C ALA A 227 19.63 8.94 -2.71
N PHE A 228 19.72 7.61 -2.61
CA PHE A 228 20.56 6.81 -3.50
C PHE A 228 20.22 7.03 -4.97
N CYS A 229 18.93 7.04 -5.32
CA CYS A 229 18.50 7.36 -6.67
C CYS A 229 18.86 8.80 -7.03
N GLY A 230 18.66 9.77 -6.13
CA GLY A 230 18.99 11.18 -6.34
C GLY A 230 20.44 11.41 -6.76
N ARG A 231 21.38 10.93 -5.94
CA ARG A 231 22.83 11.08 -6.14
C ARG A 231 23.36 10.33 -7.35
N ASN A 232 22.76 9.19 -7.70
CA ASN A 232 23.17 8.37 -8.85
C ASN A 232 22.40 8.71 -10.15
N GLY A 233 21.82 9.91 -10.26
CA GLY A 233 21.15 10.36 -11.50
C GLY A 233 19.81 9.67 -11.80
N GLY A 234 19.27 8.95 -10.81
CA GLY A 234 18.00 8.24 -10.84
C GLY A 234 16.77 9.07 -10.49
N ILE A 235 15.66 8.39 -10.26
CA ILE A 235 14.33 9.00 -10.14
C ILE A 235 13.39 8.12 -9.31
N VAL A 236 12.41 8.75 -8.63
CA VAL A 236 11.32 8.04 -7.95
C VAL A 236 10.16 7.83 -8.92
N CYS A 237 9.41 6.73 -8.80
CA CYS A 237 8.15 6.51 -9.52
C CYS A 237 7.00 6.20 -8.57
N THR A 238 5.77 6.28 -9.08
CA THR A 238 4.56 5.70 -8.48
C THR A 238 3.89 4.74 -9.47
N SER A 239 2.90 3.98 -9.03
CA SER A 239 2.08 3.16 -9.95
C SER A 239 1.32 4.00 -10.98
N SER A 240 1.12 5.30 -10.70
CA SER A 240 0.45 6.26 -11.60
C SER A 240 1.37 6.81 -12.70
N ASN A 241 2.69 6.88 -12.49
CA ASN A 241 3.64 7.46 -13.46
C ASN A 241 4.81 6.53 -13.88
N ALA A 242 4.78 5.26 -13.50
CA ALA A 242 5.86 4.30 -13.75
C ALA A 242 6.29 4.24 -15.22
N ARG A 243 5.33 4.28 -16.16
CA ARG A 243 5.61 4.30 -17.60
C ARG A 243 6.42 5.53 -18.01
N THR A 244 5.95 6.72 -17.66
CA THR A 244 6.64 7.98 -17.95
C THR A 244 8.04 8.01 -17.34
N VAL A 245 8.21 7.45 -16.15
CA VAL A 245 9.51 7.34 -15.49
C VAL A 245 10.45 6.38 -16.22
N LEU A 246 9.98 5.22 -16.68
CA LEU A 246 10.81 4.33 -17.49
C LEU A 246 11.19 4.94 -18.83
N GLU A 247 10.27 5.64 -19.51
CA GLU A 247 10.58 6.41 -20.73
C GLU A 247 11.65 7.49 -20.46
N TRP A 248 11.53 8.22 -19.34
CA TRP A 248 12.53 9.18 -18.90
C TRP A 248 13.91 8.54 -18.64
N ALA A 249 13.91 7.34 -18.05
CA ALA A 249 15.12 6.61 -17.71
C ALA A 249 15.81 6.05 -18.96
N PHE A 250 15.07 5.45 -19.91
CA PHE A 250 15.64 4.93 -21.17
C PHE A 250 16.16 6.02 -22.11
N ALA A 251 15.64 7.25 -22.00
CA ALA A 251 16.21 8.39 -22.70
C ALA A 251 17.61 8.78 -22.19
N ARG A 252 17.96 8.37 -20.96
CA ARG A 252 19.20 8.77 -20.25
C ARG A 252 20.12 7.60 -19.92
N GLY A 253 19.61 6.38 -19.98
CA GLY A 253 20.28 5.17 -19.56
C GLY A 253 20.16 4.07 -20.60
N GLN A 254 21.16 3.21 -20.67
CA GLN A 254 21.10 1.99 -21.45
C GLN A 254 20.21 0.93 -20.79
N ARG A 255 20.14 0.96 -19.45
CA ARG A 255 19.43 0.01 -18.58
C ARG A 255 18.82 0.72 -17.38
N VAL A 256 17.84 0.08 -16.77
CA VAL A 256 17.24 0.49 -15.51
C VAL A 256 17.47 -0.58 -14.45
N VAL A 257 17.80 -0.20 -13.22
CA VAL A 257 17.62 -1.07 -12.05
C VAL A 257 16.42 -0.55 -11.27
N PHE A 258 15.42 -1.40 -11.04
CA PHE A 258 14.10 -1.02 -10.54
C PHE A 258 13.85 -1.60 -9.14
N PHE A 259 13.61 -0.73 -8.17
CA PHE A 259 13.38 -1.08 -6.76
C PHE A 259 11.98 -0.73 -6.26
N PRO A 260 11.50 -1.35 -5.16
CA PRO A 260 11.78 -2.72 -4.77
C PRO A 260 10.82 -3.72 -5.43
N ASP A 261 9.71 -3.26 -6.02
CA ASP A 261 8.64 -4.12 -6.51
C ASP A 261 8.93 -4.66 -7.92
N GLN A 262 9.13 -5.97 -8.02
CA GLN A 262 9.39 -6.63 -9.30
C GLN A 262 8.19 -6.60 -10.24
N HIS A 263 6.97 -6.60 -9.73
CA HIS A 263 5.76 -6.73 -10.54
C HIS A 263 5.42 -5.40 -11.21
N LEU A 264 5.47 -4.28 -10.49
CA LEU A 264 5.32 -2.95 -11.05
C LEU A 264 6.35 -2.70 -12.15
N GLY A 265 7.63 -2.96 -11.88
CA GLY A 265 8.70 -2.82 -12.86
C GLY A 265 8.48 -3.73 -14.09
N ARG A 266 8.19 -5.02 -13.85
CA ARG A 266 7.97 -6.02 -14.92
C ARG A 266 6.77 -5.70 -15.78
N ASN A 267 5.63 -5.42 -15.18
CA ASN A 267 4.38 -5.17 -15.90
C ASN A 267 4.47 -3.87 -16.71
N THR A 268 5.09 -2.84 -16.15
CA THR A 268 5.34 -1.58 -16.88
C THR A 268 6.27 -1.82 -18.08
N ALA A 269 7.40 -2.50 -17.87
CA ALA A 269 8.36 -2.80 -18.93
C ALA A 269 7.80 -3.73 -20.02
N LYS A 270 7.01 -4.75 -19.64
CA LYS A 270 6.32 -5.65 -20.56
C LYS A 270 5.32 -4.91 -21.45
N ALA A 271 4.57 -3.96 -20.88
CA ALA A 271 3.67 -3.08 -21.64
C ALA A 271 4.43 -2.14 -22.62
N MET A 272 5.73 -1.93 -22.41
CA MET A 272 6.62 -1.19 -23.32
C MET A 272 7.30 -2.09 -24.37
N GLY A 273 6.99 -3.40 -24.40
CA GLY A 273 7.54 -4.36 -25.35
C GLY A 273 8.87 -5.00 -24.93
N ILE A 274 9.30 -4.82 -23.68
CA ILE A 274 10.50 -5.47 -23.14
C ILE A 274 10.15 -6.91 -22.73
N THR A 275 10.98 -7.86 -23.16
CA THR A 275 10.74 -9.29 -22.93
C THR A 275 11.21 -9.75 -21.54
N GLU A 276 10.70 -10.89 -21.05
CA GLU A 276 11.10 -11.41 -19.72
C GLU A 276 12.59 -11.79 -19.66
N ASP A 277 13.18 -12.20 -20.78
CA ASP A 277 14.62 -12.51 -20.87
C ASP A 277 15.49 -11.25 -20.70
N GLU A 278 14.97 -10.08 -21.05
CA GLU A 278 15.62 -8.78 -20.84
C GLU A 278 15.40 -8.22 -19.43
N MET A 279 14.69 -8.96 -18.56
CA MET A 279 14.28 -8.52 -17.22
C MET A 279 14.77 -9.43 -16.07
N PRO A 280 16.09 -9.59 -15.88
CA PRO A 280 16.62 -10.43 -14.82
C PRO A 280 16.19 -9.95 -13.43
N LEU A 281 15.95 -10.91 -12.55
CA LEU A 281 15.57 -10.67 -11.16
C LEU A 281 16.84 -10.61 -10.28
N TRP A 282 17.02 -9.52 -9.56
CA TRP A 282 18.13 -9.31 -8.63
C TRP A 282 17.75 -9.78 -7.22
N ARG A 283 18.49 -10.78 -6.72
CA ARG A 283 18.37 -11.29 -5.34
C ARG A 283 19.57 -10.83 -4.51
N PRO A 284 19.40 -9.90 -3.55
CA PRO A 284 20.53 -9.22 -2.88
C PRO A 284 21.47 -10.14 -2.09
N HIS A 285 21.04 -11.34 -1.73
CA HIS A 285 21.84 -12.31 -0.98
C HIS A 285 22.71 -13.21 -1.87
N LEU A 286 22.67 -13.05 -3.20
CA LEU A 286 23.43 -13.83 -4.16
C LEU A 286 24.42 -12.93 -4.92
N PRO A 287 25.62 -13.44 -5.28
CA PRO A 287 26.53 -12.73 -6.18
C PRO A 287 25.85 -12.40 -7.51
N LEU A 288 26.05 -11.18 -8.02
CA LEU A 288 25.39 -10.64 -9.23
C LEU A 288 23.87 -10.77 -9.20
N GLY A 289 23.27 -10.76 -8.00
CA GLY A 289 21.85 -10.98 -7.81
C GLY A 289 21.36 -12.38 -8.19
N GLY A 290 22.26 -13.34 -8.39
CA GLY A 290 21.98 -14.66 -8.94
C GLY A 290 21.99 -14.73 -10.47
N ASN A 291 22.51 -13.70 -11.15
CA ASN A 291 22.53 -13.59 -12.60
C ASN A 291 23.94 -13.81 -13.16
N THR A 292 24.03 -14.11 -14.46
CA THR A 292 25.31 -14.13 -15.17
C THR A 292 25.64 -12.74 -15.71
N THR A 293 26.93 -12.42 -15.87
CA THR A 293 27.39 -11.21 -16.55
C THR A 293 26.74 -11.02 -17.92
N GLN A 294 26.56 -12.11 -18.68
CA GLN A 294 25.91 -12.05 -19.99
C GLN A 294 24.46 -11.59 -19.88
N ALA A 295 23.67 -12.21 -18.99
CA ALA A 295 22.28 -11.83 -18.78
C ALA A 295 22.14 -10.37 -18.34
N LEU A 296 23.02 -9.90 -17.44
CA LEU A 296 23.04 -8.50 -17.01
C LEU A 296 23.38 -7.55 -18.17
N ARG A 297 24.31 -7.89 -19.04
CA ARG A 297 24.68 -7.05 -20.20
C ARG A 297 23.58 -6.98 -21.25
N GLU A 298 22.84 -8.07 -21.45
CA GLU A 298 21.73 -8.15 -22.40
C GLU A 298 20.43 -7.55 -21.84
N SER A 299 20.34 -7.36 -20.51
CA SER A 299 19.16 -6.80 -19.85
C SER A 299 18.83 -5.36 -20.23
N LYS A 300 17.54 -5.02 -20.09
CA LYS A 300 17.01 -3.65 -20.15
C LYS A 300 16.53 -3.16 -18.79
N VAL A 301 15.91 -4.04 -18.00
CA VAL A 301 15.37 -3.70 -16.68
C VAL A 301 15.76 -4.77 -15.68
N ILE A 302 16.64 -4.45 -14.74
CA ILE A 302 17.01 -5.32 -13.63
C ILE A 302 16.00 -5.11 -12.52
N LEU A 303 15.22 -6.14 -12.19
CA LEU A 303 14.12 -6.06 -11.23
C LEU A 303 14.59 -6.48 -9.84
N TRP A 304 14.36 -5.68 -8.82
CA TRP A 304 14.61 -6.11 -7.44
C TRP A 304 13.63 -7.22 -7.03
N ASN A 305 14.08 -8.22 -6.26
CA ASN A 305 13.22 -9.30 -5.76
C ASN A 305 12.33 -8.89 -4.57
N GLY A 306 11.63 -7.77 -4.69
CA GLY A 306 10.54 -7.39 -3.77
C GLY A 306 9.17 -7.57 -4.43
N PHE A 307 8.13 -7.59 -3.60
CA PHE A 307 6.73 -7.66 -4.02
C PHE A 307 5.79 -7.20 -2.91
N CYS A 308 4.61 -6.71 -3.27
CA CYS A 308 3.55 -6.46 -2.31
C CYS A 308 2.83 -7.76 -1.89
N SER A 309 2.77 -8.02 -0.59
CA SER A 309 2.11 -9.22 -0.03
C SER A 309 0.61 -9.25 -0.27
N VAL A 310 -0.04 -8.08 -0.38
CA VAL A 310 -1.46 -7.95 -0.73
C VAL A 310 -1.68 -8.35 -2.19
N HIS A 311 -0.96 -7.72 -3.12
CA HIS A 311 -1.17 -7.92 -4.55
C HIS A 311 -0.67 -9.27 -5.09
N LYS A 312 0.33 -9.90 -4.45
CA LYS A 312 0.81 -11.24 -4.83
C LYS A 312 -0.24 -12.34 -4.63
N ARG A 313 -1.29 -12.11 -3.84
CA ARG A 313 -2.33 -13.11 -3.56
C ARG A 313 -3.28 -13.34 -4.73
N PHE A 314 -3.41 -12.35 -5.63
CA PHE A 314 -4.34 -12.47 -6.73
C PHE A 314 -3.89 -13.54 -7.72
N THR A 315 -4.84 -14.33 -8.22
CA THR A 315 -4.58 -15.42 -9.17
C THR A 315 -5.53 -15.35 -10.37
N VAL A 316 -5.10 -15.95 -11.48
CA VAL A 316 -5.94 -16.08 -12.68
C VAL A 316 -7.22 -16.88 -12.38
N ASP A 317 -7.13 -17.92 -11.55
CA ASP A 317 -8.30 -18.69 -11.10
C ASP A 317 -9.39 -17.82 -10.44
N GLN A 318 -9.01 -16.77 -9.69
CA GLN A 318 -9.99 -15.85 -9.09
C GLN A 318 -10.70 -15.02 -10.16
N ILE A 319 -9.96 -14.56 -11.17
CA ILE A 319 -10.52 -13.85 -12.34
C ILE A 319 -11.50 -14.77 -13.10
N GLU A 320 -11.11 -16.01 -13.34
CA GLU A 320 -11.95 -17.00 -14.03
C GLU A 320 -13.23 -17.31 -13.25
N ARG A 321 -13.12 -17.45 -11.92
CA ARG A 321 -14.29 -17.63 -11.04
C ARG A 321 -15.22 -16.43 -11.09
N ALA A 322 -14.68 -15.21 -11.00
CA ALA A 322 -15.47 -13.99 -11.11
C ALA A 322 -16.22 -13.92 -12.44
N ARG A 323 -15.54 -14.25 -13.55
CA ARG A 323 -16.16 -14.29 -14.89
C ARG A 323 -17.21 -15.40 -15.04
N ALA A 324 -17.06 -16.52 -14.35
CA ALA A 324 -18.05 -17.60 -14.33
C ALA A 324 -19.29 -17.24 -13.51
N GLU A 325 -19.11 -16.54 -12.39
CA GLU A 325 -20.19 -16.12 -11.49
C GLU A 325 -20.97 -14.92 -12.05
N PHE A 326 -20.26 -13.97 -12.67
CA PHE A 326 -20.81 -12.75 -13.23
C PHE A 326 -20.46 -12.64 -14.73
N PRO A 327 -21.30 -13.17 -15.63
CA PRO A 327 -21.08 -13.04 -17.07
C PRO A 327 -21.03 -11.56 -17.50
N GLY A 328 -19.94 -11.15 -18.14
CA GLY A 328 -19.72 -9.76 -18.56
C GLY A 328 -19.10 -8.85 -17.50
N VAL A 329 -18.64 -9.41 -16.36
CA VAL A 329 -17.84 -8.66 -15.38
C VAL A 329 -16.59 -8.09 -16.01
N ARG A 330 -16.30 -6.83 -15.67
CA ARG A 330 -15.03 -6.19 -15.98
C ARG A 330 -14.07 -6.39 -14.82
N VAL A 331 -12.84 -6.82 -15.10
CA VAL A 331 -11.83 -7.11 -14.08
C VAL A 331 -10.71 -6.09 -14.17
N ILE A 332 -10.48 -5.34 -13.09
CA ILE A 332 -9.45 -4.30 -13.03
C ILE A 332 -8.52 -4.58 -11.85
N VAL A 333 -7.20 -4.56 -12.06
CA VAL A 333 -6.22 -4.93 -11.03
C VAL A 333 -5.13 -3.87 -10.84
N HIS A 334 -4.46 -3.90 -9.70
CA HIS A 334 -3.29 -3.04 -9.49
C HIS A 334 -2.04 -3.61 -10.20
N PRO A 335 -1.12 -2.79 -10.77
CA PRO A 335 0.06 -3.26 -11.49
C PRO A 335 1.12 -3.94 -10.62
N GLU A 336 0.95 -3.95 -9.30
CA GLU A 336 1.75 -4.76 -8.36
C GLU A 336 1.33 -6.26 -8.37
N CYS A 337 0.25 -6.62 -9.06
CA CYS A 337 -0.16 -8.01 -9.22
C CYS A 337 0.82 -8.79 -10.12
N PRO A 338 0.93 -10.12 -9.95
CA PRO A 338 1.71 -10.96 -10.86
C PRO A 338 1.34 -10.76 -12.34
N ALA A 339 2.31 -10.85 -13.24
CA ALA A 339 2.12 -10.56 -14.67
C ALA A 339 0.97 -11.35 -15.31
N ALA A 340 0.84 -12.64 -14.97
CA ALA A 340 -0.27 -13.47 -15.45
C ALA A 340 -1.67 -12.93 -15.04
N VAL A 341 -1.78 -12.31 -13.86
CA VAL A 341 -3.02 -11.69 -13.39
C VAL A 341 -3.30 -10.40 -14.16
N VAL A 342 -2.28 -9.56 -14.35
CA VAL A 342 -2.38 -8.32 -15.12
C VAL A 342 -2.77 -8.60 -16.57
N GLU A 343 -2.20 -9.64 -17.18
CA GLU A 343 -2.52 -10.07 -18.55
C GLU A 343 -3.93 -10.65 -18.69
N ALA A 344 -4.44 -11.31 -17.64
CA ALA A 344 -5.79 -11.88 -17.63
C ALA A 344 -6.89 -10.83 -17.37
N ALA A 345 -6.53 -9.71 -16.74
CA ALA A 345 -7.44 -8.61 -16.39
C ALA A 345 -7.82 -7.75 -17.61
N ASP A 346 -8.95 -7.06 -17.53
CA ASP A 346 -9.44 -6.15 -18.59
C ASP A 346 -8.82 -4.74 -18.47
N GLY A 347 -8.21 -4.42 -17.33
CA GLY A 347 -7.47 -3.19 -17.11
C GLY A 347 -6.52 -3.30 -15.92
N ALA A 348 -5.43 -2.52 -15.95
CA ALA A 348 -4.50 -2.44 -14.83
C ALA A 348 -3.96 -1.03 -14.66
N GLY A 349 -3.93 -0.55 -13.41
CA GLY A 349 -3.41 0.77 -13.09
C GLY A 349 -3.43 1.07 -11.59
N SER A 350 -2.99 2.27 -11.22
CA SER A 350 -2.96 2.72 -9.82
C SER A 350 -4.35 2.76 -9.19
N THR A 351 -4.39 2.98 -7.87
CA THR A 351 -5.65 3.19 -7.14
C THR A 351 -6.48 4.35 -7.71
N GLU A 352 -5.82 5.42 -8.15
CA GLU A 352 -6.44 6.54 -8.86
C GLU A 352 -7.07 6.12 -10.20
N TYR A 353 -6.36 5.30 -10.98
CA TYR A 353 -6.89 4.73 -12.22
C TYR A 353 -8.11 3.87 -11.95
N ILE A 354 -8.04 2.98 -10.96
CA ILE A 354 -9.15 2.10 -10.56
C ILE A 354 -10.37 2.96 -10.16
N ARG A 355 -10.17 4.00 -9.33
CA ARG A 355 -11.27 4.90 -8.94
C ARG A 355 -11.93 5.53 -10.15
N LYS A 356 -11.14 6.12 -11.06
CA LYS A 356 -11.65 6.76 -12.29
C LYS A 356 -12.43 5.80 -13.20
N GLU A 357 -11.96 4.56 -13.33
CA GLU A 357 -12.64 3.54 -14.13
C GLU A 357 -13.99 3.12 -13.54
N ILE A 358 -14.11 3.11 -12.20
CA ILE A 358 -15.38 2.82 -11.51
C ILE A 358 -16.32 4.02 -11.62
N GLU A 359 -15.84 5.25 -11.35
CA GLU A 359 -16.62 6.48 -11.48
C GLU A 359 -17.16 6.69 -12.92
N ALA A 360 -16.42 6.23 -13.94
CA ALA A 360 -16.82 6.34 -15.34
C ALA A 360 -17.72 5.17 -15.83
N ALA A 361 -17.97 4.17 -15.00
CA ALA A 361 -18.74 2.99 -15.40
C ALA A 361 -20.24 3.29 -15.52
N ALA A 362 -20.93 2.59 -16.43
CA ALA A 362 -22.37 2.74 -16.60
C ALA A 362 -23.14 2.10 -15.43
N PRO A 363 -24.27 2.67 -14.98
CA PRO A 363 -25.11 2.07 -13.95
C PRO A 363 -25.48 0.61 -14.27
N GLY A 364 -25.41 -0.27 -13.27
CA GLY A 364 -25.62 -1.71 -13.42
C GLY A 364 -24.40 -2.50 -13.90
N SER A 365 -23.25 -1.86 -14.11
CA SER A 365 -22.00 -2.57 -14.42
C SER A 365 -21.52 -3.39 -13.23
N VAL A 366 -20.93 -4.55 -13.53
CA VAL A 366 -20.28 -5.41 -12.55
C VAL A 366 -18.77 -5.33 -12.74
N ILE A 367 -18.04 -4.96 -11.69
CA ILE A 367 -16.60 -4.73 -11.71
C ILE A 367 -15.94 -5.51 -10.57
N ALA A 368 -15.04 -6.42 -10.92
CA ALA A 368 -14.19 -7.12 -9.96
C ALA A 368 -12.84 -6.39 -9.86
N VAL A 369 -12.40 -6.09 -8.64
CA VAL A 369 -11.20 -5.29 -8.39
C VAL A 369 -10.13 -6.10 -7.66
N GLY A 370 -8.91 -6.11 -8.20
CA GLY A 370 -7.73 -6.73 -7.58
C GLY A 370 -6.81 -5.70 -6.93
N THR A 371 -7.22 -5.17 -5.77
CA THR A 371 -6.41 -4.26 -4.95
C THR A 371 -6.79 -4.41 -3.47
N GLU A 372 -6.32 -3.50 -2.61
CA GLU A 372 -6.63 -3.48 -1.18
C GLU A 372 -8.15 -3.34 -0.93
N ILE A 373 -8.68 -4.13 0.01
CA ILE A 373 -10.12 -4.37 0.19
C ILE A 373 -10.89 -3.14 0.67
N ASN A 374 -10.31 -2.26 1.50
CA ASN A 374 -11.01 -1.08 1.99
C ASN A 374 -11.35 -0.11 0.86
N LEU A 375 -10.40 0.06 -0.08
CA LEU A 375 -10.67 0.88 -1.26
C LEU A 375 -11.85 0.31 -2.04
N VAL A 376 -11.90 -1.01 -2.23
CA VAL A 376 -12.99 -1.67 -2.99
C VAL A 376 -14.33 -1.53 -2.29
N ASN A 377 -14.37 -1.79 -0.98
CA ASN A 377 -15.60 -1.66 -0.17
C ASN A 377 -16.13 -0.23 -0.19
N ARG A 378 -15.24 0.76 -0.01
CA ARG A 378 -15.61 2.17 -0.09
C ARG A 378 -16.17 2.55 -1.46
N LEU A 379 -15.55 2.09 -2.54
CA LEU A 379 -16.02 2.38 -3.90
C LEU A 379 -17.40 1.75 -4.16
N GLN A 380 -17.67 0.55 -3.62
CA GLN A 380 -19.01 -0.03 -3.67
C GLN A 380 -20.04 0.80 -2.88
N GLU A 381 -19.70 1.29 -1.69
CA GLU A 381 -20.62 2.12 -0.89
C GLU A 381 -20.90 3.47 -1.55
N GLN A 382 -19.89 4.07 -2.19
CA GLN A 382 -20.01 5.34 -2.91
C GLN A 382 -20.81 5.21 -4.22
N HIS A 383 -20.82 4.01 -4.83
CA HIS A 383 -21.49 3.72 -6.09
C HIS A 383 -22.48 2.55 -5.96
N PRO A 384 -23.60 2.73 -5.22
CA PRO A 384 -24.60 1.66 -5.01
C PRO A 384 -25.32 1.24 -6.31
N GLU A 385 -25.24 2.06 -7.36
CA GLU A 385 -25.72 1.75 -8.70
C GLU A 385 -24.86 0.72 -9.46
N LEU A 386 -23.64 0.47 -8.98
CA LEU A 386 -22.70 -0.50 -9.54
C LEU A 386 -22.61 -1.73 -8.63
N THR A 387 -22.10 -2.83 -9.17
CA THR A 387 -21.68 -4.00 -8.39
C THR A 387 -20.17 -4.10 -8.42
N VAL A 388 -19.51 -3.59 -7.39
CA VAL A 388 -18.06 -3.54 -7.20
C VAL A 388 -17.67 -4.50 -6.08
N PHE A 389 -16.77 -5.44 -6.34
CA PHE A 389 -16.31 -6.39 -5.31
C PHE A 389 -14.84 -6.77 -5.48
N CYS A 390 -14.21 -7.22 -4.39
CA CYS A 390 -12.81 -7.62 -4.42
C CYS A 390 -12.65 -9.05 -4.98
N LEU A 391 -11.63 -9.27 -5.82
CA LEU A 391 -11.31 -10.59 -6.38
C LEU A 391 -10.97 -11.65 -5.34
N ASP A 392 -10.47 -11.24 -4.17
CA ASP A 392 -10.23 -12.12 -3.02
C ASP A 392 -11.05 -11.61 -1.82
N PRO A 393 -12.16 -12.26 -1.46
CA PRO A 393 -12.98 -11.86 -0.32
C PRO A 393 -12.35 -12.24 1.03
N VAL A 394 -11.22 -12.96 1.03
CA VAL A 394 -10.47 -13.41 2.21
C VAL A 394 -9.20 -12.58 2.41
N VAL A 395 -9.12 -11.41 1.78
CA VAL A 395 -7.94 -10.52 1.86
C VAL A 395 -7.69 -10.10 3.29
N CYS A 396 -6.46 -10.36 3.75
CA CYS A 396 -5.93 -9.66 4.91
C CYS A 396 -5.64 -8.23 4.46
N PRO A 397 -6.26 -7.22 5.09
CA PRO A 397 -5.95 -5.83 4.78
C PRO A 397 -4.45 -5.56 4.91
N CYS A 398 -3.97 -4.45 4.35
CA CYS A 398 -2.58 -4.03 4.58
C CYS A 398 -2.36 -3.82 6.09
N SER A 399 -1.75 -4.81 6.74
CA SER A 399 -1.66 -4.90 8.20
C SER A 399 -0.95 -3.71 8.82
N THR A 400 -0.03 -3.08 8.09
CA THR A 400 0.68 -1.90 8.54
C THR A 400 -0.09 -0.59 8.32
N MET A 401 -0.90 -0.47 7.26
CA MET A 401 -1.83 0.66 7.12
C MET A 401 -2.88 0.67 8.24
N TYR A 402 -3.32 -0.52 8.66
CA TYR A 402 -4.30 -0.71 9.73
C TYR A 402 -3.82 -0.31 11.13
N ARG A 403 -2.51 -0.08 11.32
CA ARG A 403 -1.96 0.41 12.59
C ARG A 403 -2.37 1.84 12.91
N ILE A 404 -2.81 2.59 11.90
CA ILE A 404 -3.41 3.91 12.13
C ILE A 404 -4.84 3.70 12.65
N HIS A 405 -5.00 3.87 13.96
CA HIS A 405 -6.27 3.73 14.69
C HIS A 405 -6.77 5.09 15.17
N PRO A 406 -8.11 5.31 15.27
CA PRO A 406 -8.67 6.55 15.81
C PRO A 406 -8.07 6.95 17.17
N ALA A 407 -7.74 5.99 18.02
CA ALA A 407 -7.03 6.22 19.29
C ALA A 407 -5.67 6.94 19.11
N TYR A 408 -4.83 6.48 18.17
CA TYR A 408 -3.55 7.14 17.87
C TYR A 408 -3.77 8.53 17.25
N LEU A 409 -4.80 8.67 16.40
CA LEU A 409 -5.11 9.96 15.78
C LEU A 409 -5.61 10.98 16.81
N ALA A 410 -6.54 10.58 17.69
CA ALA A 410 -7.05 11.40 18.78
C ALA A 410 -5.92 11.87 19.70
N TRP A 411 -5.08 10.93 20.17
CA TRP A 411 -3.91 11.25 20.98
C TRP A 411 -2.96 12.20 20.27
N THR A 412 -2.66 11.96 18.99
CA THR A 412 -1.78 12.83 18.21
C THR A 412 -2.29 14.27 18.15
N LEU A 413 -3.58 14.45 17.86
CA LEU A 413 -4.19 15.78 17.74
C LEU A 413 -4.31 16.49 19.10
N GLU A 414 -4.65 15.77 20.17
CA GLU A 414 -4.71 16.33 21.53
C GLU A 414 -3.31 16.70 22.04
N SER A 415 -2.26 15.91 21.73
CA SER A 415 -0.87 16.29 22.01
C SER A 415 -0.44 17.55 21.25
N LEU A 416 -0.82 17.69 19.98
CA LEU A 416 -0.55 18.92 19.21
C LEU A 416 -1.24 20.15 19.82
N LEU A 417 -2.47 19.99 20.35
CA LEU A 417 -3.15 21.05 21.11
C LEU A 417 -2.42 21.42 22.39
N ALA A 418 -1.82 20.44 23.08
CA ALA A 418 -0.99 20.66 24.25
C ALA A 418 0.37 21.30 23.93
N GLY A 419 0.70 21.50 22.64
CA GLY A 419 1.98 22.04 22.18
C GLY A 419 3.10 21.01 22.09
N GLU A 420 2.77 19.72 22.17
CA GLU A 420 3.69 18.60 21.98
C GLU A 420 3.69 18.16 20.51
N ILE A 421 4.82 17.63 20.03
CA ILE A 421 4.94 17.11 18.65
C ILE A 421 5.34 15.64 18.73
N PRO A 422 4.39 14.73 19.06
CA PRO A 422 4.68 13.31 19.16
C PRO A 422 5.08 12.77 17.79
N ASN A 423 5.90 11.71 17.78
CA ASN A 423 6.21 10.93 16.58
C ASN A 423 6.59 11.77 15.34
N ARG A 424 7.32 12.88 15.56
CA ARG A 424 7.81 13.71 14.46
C ARG A 424 8.76 12.87 13.61
N ILE A 425 8.44 12.73 12.34
CA ILE A 425 9.34 12.17 11.35
C ILE A 425 10.36 13.24 10.99
N VAL A 426 11.64 12.87 10.99
CA VAL A 426 12.74 13.74 10.60
C VAL A 426 13.69 12.94 9.74
N VAL A 427 13.84 13.34 8.49
CA VAL A 427 14.85 12.81 7.57
C VAL A 427 16.11 13.66 7.67
N ALA A 428 17.26 13.03 7.87
CA ALA A 428 18.54 13.74 7.95
C ALA A 428 18.82 14.57 6.68
N ASP A 429 19.43 15.75 6.84
CA ASP A 429 19.59 16.75 5.77
C ASP A 429 20.33 16.21 4.53
N ASP A 430 21.34 15.36 4.75
CA ASP A 430 22.11 14.72 3.68
C ASP A 430 21.24 13.75 2.85
N VAL A 431 20.40 12.96 3.53
CA VAL A 431 19.42 12.08 2.88
C VAL A 431 18.32 12.90 2.21
N ALA A 432 17.81 13.94 2.87
CA ALA A 432 16.73 14.77 2.36
C ALA A 432 17.14 15.54 1.10
N GLY A 433 18.37 16.04 1.04
CA GLY A 433 18.92 16.76 -0.12
C GLY A 433 18.85 15.95 -1.40
N ASP A 434 19.46 14.76 -1.40
CA ASP A 434 19.45 13.88 -2.58
C ASP A 434 18.07 13.28 -2.85
N SER A 435 17.30 12.95 -1.80
CA SER A 435 15.94 12.42 -1.96
C SER A 435 15.04 13.42 -2.67
N ARG A 436 15.16 14.71 -2.31
CA ARG A 436 14.41 15.79 -2.94
C ARG A 436 14.72 15.88 -4.43
N VAL A 437 15.97 15.70 -4.85
CA VAL A 437 16.34 15.66 -6.27
C VAL A 437 15.59 14.55 -7.00
N ALA A 438 15.54 13.34 -6.46
CA ALA A 438 14.83 12.22 -7.08
C ALA A 438 13.30 12.42 -7.11
N LEU A 439 12.73 13.00 -6.06
CA LEU A 439 11.31 13.31 -5.93
C LEU A 439 10.90 14.46 -6.86
N GLU A 440 11.71 15.51 -7.01
CA GLU A 440 11.41 16.61 -7.94
C GLU A 440 11.46 16.14 -9.40
N ARG A 441 12.39 15.23 -9.75
CA ARG A 441 12.39 14.55 -11.05
C ARG A 441 11.08 13.78 -11.26
N MET A 442 10.59 13.06 -10.25
CA MET A 442 9.30 12.36 -10.30
C MET A 442 8.12 13.33 -10.52
N LEU A 443 8.06 14.43 -9.75
CA LEU A 443 6.99 15.43 -9.85
C LEU A 443 6.99 16.15 -11.22
N ALA A 444 8.17 16.27 -11.85
CA ALA A 444 8.31 16.78 -13.21
C ALA A 444 7.89 15.76 -14.28
N ALA A 445 8.07 14.45 -14.03
CA ALA A 445 7.63 13.35 -14.88
C ALA A 445 6.14 13.03 -14.68
N ARG A 446 5.28 13.97 -15.09
CA ARG A 446 3.82 13.84 -14.99
C ARG A 446 3.28 12.75 -15.94
N PRO A 447 2.28 11.95 -15.51
CA PRO A 447 1.62 10.93 -16.34
C PRO A 447 1.07 11.45 -17.67
#